data_AF-A0AAY4DST7-F1
#
_entry.id   AF-A0AAY4DST7-F1
#
_cell.length_a   1.000
_cell.length_b   1.000
_cell.length_c   1.000
_cell.angle_alpha   90.00
_cell.angle_beta   90.00
_cell.angle_gamma   90.00
#
_symmetry.space_group_name_H-M   'P 1'
#
loop_
_entity.id
_entity.type
_entity.pdbx_description
1 polymer ?
#
loop_
_entity_poly.entity_id
_entity_poly.type
_entity_poly.pdbx_seq_one_letter_code
_entity_poly.pdbx_strand_id
1 'polypeptide(L)'
;MGNAKSGAVSKELLQDLKLNTKFTEAEIAQWYGNFQKQCPTGRISPAEFEAIYSKFFPESDAKTYAQHVFRSFDTNDDGTLDFKEYIVALHMTSSGKTALKLEWAFSLFDVDKNGYITKAEVREICQAIFKLIPRDKQAELPSDENTPEKRADKLWSFFEKGENERIAEGEFIKGVTENKDALRLIQYEPVM
;
A
#
# COMPACT_ATOMS: atom_id res chain seq x y z
N MET A 1 -31.24 22.16 -15.08
CA MET A 1 -30.02 22.66 -15.73
C MET A 1 -28.97 22.90 -14.65
N GLY A 2 -27.77 22.32 -14.79
CA GLY A 2 -26.64 22.61 -13.90
C GLY A 2 -25.85 21.38 -13.46
N ASN A 3 -25.15 20.71 -14.39
CA ASN A 3 -24.10 19.75 -14.02
C ASN A 3 -22.74 20.35 -14.43
N ALA A 4 -22.24 21.28 -13.61
CA ALA A 4 -21.03 22.06 -13.89
C ALA A 4 -19.76 21.52 -13.19
N LYS A 5 -19.75 20.26 -12.71
CA LYS A 5 -18.57 19.66 -12.06
C LYS A 5 -17.89 18.54 -12.84
N SER A 6 -18.55 17.94 -13.84
CA SER A 6 -17.97 16.85 -14.65
C SER A 6 -16.94 17.32 -15.72
N GLY A 7 -16.64 18.62 -15.79
CA GLY A 7 -15.70 19.17 -16.79
C GLY A 7 -14.22 19.17 -16.36
N ALA A 8 -13.92 18.91 -15.09
CA ALA A 8 -12.56 19.00 -14.56
C ALA A 8 -11.75 17.70 -14.73
N VAL A 9 -12.42 16.54 -14.74
CA VAL A 9 -11.82 15.22 -14.95
C VAL A 9 -12.10 14.80 -16.40
N SER A 10 -11.09 14.33 -17.14
CA SER A 10 -11.30 13.86 -18.51
C SER A 10 -12.25 12.66 -18.53
N LYS A 11 -13.06 12.53 -19.59
CA LYS A 11 -14.00 11.40 -19.72
C LYS A 11 -13.30 10.05 -19.69
N GLU A 12 -12.10 9.97 -20.27
CA GLU A 12 -11.27 8.76 -20.30
C GLU A 12 -10.80 8.39 -18.88
N LEU A 13 -10.24 9.35 -18.13
CA LEU A 13 -9.82 9.12 -16.75
C LEU A 13 -11.00 8.73 -15.86
N LEU A 14 -12.17 9.34 -16.07
CA LEU A 14 -13.36 9.03 -15.30
C LEU A 14 -13.90 7.61 -15.60
N GLN A 15 -13.84 7.17 -16.86
CA GLN A 15 -14.20 5.80 -17.23
C GLN A 15 -13.22 4.80 -16.62
N ASP A 16 -11.93 5.07 -16.72
CA ASP A 16 -10.88 4.22 -16.17
C ASP A 16 -11.00 4.07 -14.65
N LEU A 17 -11.21 5.19 -13.93
CA LEU A 17 -11.42 5.16 -12.48
C LEU A 17 -12.73 4.45 -12.09
N LYS A 18 -13.78 4.53 -12.91
CA LYS A 18 -15.03 3.78 -12.68
C LYS A 18 -14.88 2.27 -12.90
N LEU A 19 -13.96 1.84 -13.78
CA LEU A 19 -13.67 0.44 -14.01
C LEU A 19 -12.80 -0.15 -12.89
N ASN A 20 -11.86 0.64 -12.39
CA ASN A 20 -10.87 0.19 -11.41
C ASN A 20 -11.23 0.50 -9.95
N THR A 21 -12.28 1.29 -9.71
CA THR A 21 -12.74 1.63 -8.36
C THR A 21 -14.25 1.47 -8.22
N LYS A 22 -14.75 1.45 -6.98
CA LYS A 22 -16.19 1.46 -6.68
C LYS A 22 -16.77 2.86 -6.53
N PHE A 23 -15.98 3.91 -6.77
CA PHE A 23 -16.42 5.27 -6.53
C PHE A 23 -17.34 5.75 -7.65
N THR A 24 -18.37 6.48 -7.26
CA THR A 24 -19.27 7.15 -8.20
C THR A 24 -18.55 8.32 -8.87
N GLU A 25 -19.07 8.76 -10.01
CA GLU A 25 -18.57 9.95 -10.69
C GLU A 25 -18.59 11.21 -9.81
N ALA A 26 -19.62 11.35 -8.97
CA ALA A 26 -19.75 12.47 -8.06
C ALA A 26 -18.64 12.46 -7.00
N GLU A 27 -18.32 11.28 -6.44
CA GLU A 27 -17.21 11.11 -5.51
C GLU A 27 -15.88 11.41 -6.21
N ILE A 28 -15.59 10.77 -7.36
CA ILE A 28 -14.34 11.02 -8.09
C ILE A 28 -14.15 12.52 -8.40
N ALA A 29 -15.20 13.22 -8.86
CA ALA A 29 -15.13 14.65 -9.13
C ALA A 29 -14.91 15.49 -7.86
N GLN A 30 -15.51 15.12 -6.73
CA GLN A 30 -15.29 15.78 -5.44
C GLN A 30 -13.85 15.60 -4.96
N TRP A 31 -13.33 14.37 -5.01
CA TRP A 31 -11.96 14.09 -4.61
C TRP A 31 -10.96 14.78 -5.52
N TYR A 32 -11.23 14.84 -6.84
CA TYR A 32 -10.40 15.60 -7.78
C TYR A 32 -10.36 17.09 -7.46
N GLY A 33 -11.52 17.69 -7.17
CA GLY A 33 -11.58 19.10 -6.77
C GLY A 33 -10.85 19.39 -5.46
N ASN A 34 -10.83 18.44 -4.51
CA ASN A 34 -10.05 18.57 -3.28
C ASN A 34 -8.55 18.37 -3.53
N PHE A 35 -8.20 17.39 -4.35
CA PHE A 35 -6.83 17.09 -4.76
C PHE A 35 -6.19 18.29 -5.46
N GLN A 36 -6.86 18.92 -6.42
CA GLN A 36 -6.35 20.12 -7.09
C GLN A 36 -6.17 21.32 -6.14
N LYS A 37 -6.96 21.42 -5.07
CA LYS A 37 -6.81 22.48 -4.06
C LYS A 37 -5.61 22.25 -3.15
N GLN A 38 -5.33 20.98 -2.82
CA GLN A 38 -4.23 20.60 -1.93
C GLN A 38 -2.90 20.47 -2.68
N CYS A 39 -2.97 20.04 -3.95
CA CYS A 39 -1.85 19.83 -4.85
C CYS A 39 -2.12 20.62 -6.15
N PRO A 40 -1.79 21.93 -6.19
CA PRO A 40 -2.02 22.78 -7.35
C PRO A 40 -1.25 22.33 -8.61
N THR A 41 -0.17 21.57 -8.40
CA THR A 41 0.63 20.91 -9.45
C THR A 41 -0.08 19.73 -10.10
N GLY A 42 -1.16 19.23 -9.49
CA GLY A 42 -1.85 18.01 -9.93
C GLY A 42 -1.08 16.73 -9.64
N ARG A 43 -0.04 16.79 -8.80
CA ARG A 43 0.82 15.66 -8.45
C ARG A 43 1.17 15.73 -6.96
N ILE A 44 1.22 14.57 -6.30
CA ILE A 44 1.66 14.44 -4.90
C ILE A 44 3.12 14.02 -4.91
N SER A 45 3.97 14.81 -4.27
CA SER A 45 5.36 14.46 -4.01
C SER A 45 5.50 13.48 -2.83
N PRO A 46 6.62 12.75 -2.71
CA PRO A 46 6.87 11.86 -1.57
C PRO A 46 6.74 12.57 -0.22
N ALA A 47 7.18 13.84 -0.14
CA ALA A 47 7.11 14.63 1.09
C ALA A 47 5.67 15.00 1.48
N GLU A 48 4.83 15.33 0.49
CA GLU A 48 3.41 15.59 0.73
C GLU A 48 2.68 14.31 1.16
N PHE A 49 3.00 13.17 0.53
CA PHE A 49 2.44 11.88 0.92
C PHE A 49 2.86 11.48 2.34
N GLU A 50 4.15 11.64 2.69
CA GLU A 50 4.66 11.40 4.05
C GLU A 50 3.91 12.26 5.08
N ALA A 51 3.71 13.54 4.79
CA ALA A 51 2.98 14.46 5.68
C ALA A 51 1.50 14.07 5.86
N ILE A 52 0.86 13.50 4.83
CA ILE A 52 -0.49 12.94 4.92
C ILE A 52 -0.47 11.70 5.82
N TYR A 53 0.45 10.77 5.57
CA TYR A 53 0.58 9.51 6.30
C TYR A 53 0.86 9.73 7.80
N SER A 54 1.76 10.66 8.14
CA SER A 54 2.06 11.01 9.54
C SER A 54 0.84 11.57 10.30
N LYS A 55 -0.14 12.18 9.62
CA LYS A 55 -1.38 12.64 10.27
C LYS A 55 -2.32 11.48 10.61
N PHE A 56 -2.31 10.41 9.82
CA PHE A 56 -3.10 9.21 10.07
C PHE A 56 -2.47 8.29 11.12
N PHE A 57 -1.14 8.31 11.24
CA PHE A 57 -0.38 7.51 12.19
C PHE A 57 0.52 8.38 13.08
N PRO A 58 -0.06 9.27 13.92
CA PRO A 58 0.70 10.25 14.69
C PRO A 58 1.61 9.64 15.76
N GLU A 59 1.34 8.40 16.18
CA GLU A 59 2.07 7.69 17.24
C GLU A 59 3.11 6.69 16.71
N SER A 60 3.26 6.58 15.38
CA SER A 60 4.11 5.59 14.73
C SER A 60 5.25 6.24 13.93
N ASP A 61 6.39 5.57 13.83
CA ASP A 61 7.45 5.95 12.87
C ASP A 61 7.07 5.47 11.46
N ALA A 62 6.05 6.12 10.89
CA ALA A 62 5.42 5.72 9.65
C ALA A 62 6.20 6.17 8.40
N LYS A 63 7.32 6.87 8.55
CA LYS A 63 8.07 7.46 7.44
C LYS A 63 8.55 6.41 6.44
N THR A 64 9.28 5.40 6.92
CA THR A 64 9.84 4.35 6.05
C THR A 64 8.72 3.57 5.35
N TYR A 65 7.65 3.26 6.07
CA TYR A 65 6.51 2.56 5.48
C TYR A 65 5.78 3.43 4.45
N ALA A 66 5.56 4.72 4.73
CA ALA A 66 4.94 5.65 3.80
C ALA A 66 5.73 5.77 2.48
N GLN A 67 7.07 5.66 2.54
CA GLN A 67 7.92 5.64 1.34
C GLN A 67 7.72 4.37 0.50
N HIS A 68 7.64 3.20 1.13
CA HIS A 68 7.34 1.94 0.40
C HIS A 68 5.93 1.95 -0.19
N VAL A 69 4.96 2.46 0.58
CA VAL A 69 3.58 2.62 0.13
C VAL A 69 3.51 3.58 -1.06
N PHE A 70 4.20 4.73 -0.98
CA PHE A 70 4.29 5.67 -2.10
C PHE A 70 4.86 4.99 -3.34
N ARG A 71 6.00 4.30 -3.22
CA ARG A 71 6.63 3.56 -4.32
C ARG A 71 5.70 2.53 -4.95
N SER A 72 4.93 1.81 -4.12
CA SER A 72 3.99 0.80 -4.60
C SER A 72 2.81 1.39 -5.38
N PHE A 73 2.53 2.69 -5.21
CA PHE A 73 1.47 3.41 -5.94
C PHE A 73 1.99 4.21 -7.13
N ASP A 74 3.25 4.63 -7.11
CA ASP A 74 3.94 5.29 -8.22
C ASP A 74 4.26 4.23 -9.28
N THR A 75 3.29 3.91 -10.12
CA THR A 75 3.36 2.81 -11.09
C THR A 75 4.16 3.17 -12.32
N ASN A 76 4.27 4.46 -12.63
CA ASN A 76 5.01 4.97 -13.78
C ASN A 76 6.46 5.37 -13.44
N ASP A 77 6.86 5.28 -12.17
CA ASP A 77 8.18 5.62 -11.65
C ASP A 77 8.60 7.07 -11.98
N ASP A 78 7.62 8.00 -12.01
CA ASP A 78 7.89 9.41 -12.28
C ASP A 78 8.28 10.21 -11.02
N GLY A 79 8.27 9.55 -9.85
CA GLY A 79 8.62 10.13 -8.56
C GLY A 79 7.51 10.96 -7.94
N THR A 80 6.31 10.95 -8.52
CA THR A 80 5.11 11.62 -8.04
C THR A 80 3.89 10.71 -8.15
N LEU A 81 2.85 10.93 -7.34
CA LEU A 81 1.56 10.28 -7.57
C LEU A 81 0.65 11.24 -8.32
N ASP A 82 0.16 10.81 -9.47
CA ASP A 82 -0.92 11.51 -10.13
C ASP A 82 -2.27 11.24 -9.43
N PHE A 83 -3.33 11.92 -9.91
CA PHE A 83 -4.65 11.73 -9.32
C PHE A 83 -5.20 10.30 -9.44
N LYS A 84 -4.88 9.61 -10.54
CA LYS A 84 -5.32 8.23 -10.76
C LYS A 84 -4.68 7.32 -9.73
N GLU A 85 -3.36 7.40 -9.58
CA GLU A 85 -2.60 6.61 -8.62
C GLU A 85 -3.05 6.87 -7.18
N TYR A 86 -3.29 8.14 -6.85
CA TYR A 86 -3.85 8.53 -5.54
C TYR A 86 -5.24 7.93 -5.27
N ILE A 87 -6.16 7.99 -6.23
CA ILE A 87 -7.52 7.44 -6.06
C ILE A 87 -7.50 5.92 -5.99
N VAL A 88 -6.67 5.26 -6.80
CA VAL A 88 -6.47 3.82 -6.72
C VAL A 88 -5.92 3.46 -5.34
N ALA A 89 -4.89 4.16 -4.85
CA ALA A 89 -4.35 3.95 -3.51
C ALA A 89 -5.41 4.03 -2.39
N LEU A 90 -6.26 5.05 -2.45
CA LEU A 90 -7.38 5.21 -1.52
C LEU A 90 -8.41 4.10 -1.65
N HIS A 91 -8.73 3.67 -2.88
CA HIS A 91 -9.64 2.56 -3.10
C HIS A 91 -9.10 1.25 -2.51
N MET A 92 -7.80 1.01 -2.65
CA MET A 92 -7.13 -0.21 -2.21
C MET A 92 -7.04 -0.30 -0.68
N THR A 93 -6.79 0.83 -0.04
CA THR A 93 -6.74 0.93 1.43
C THR A 93 -8.13 0.94 2.07
N SER A 94 -9.15 1.46 1.39
CA SER A 94 -10.53 1.54 1.91
C SER A 94 -11.44 0.37 1.55
N SER A 95 -11.22 -0.30 0.40
CA SER A 95 -12.13 -1.33 -0.09
C SER A 95 -11.65 -2.75 0.28
N GLY A 96 -12.48 -3.50 0.98
CA GLY A 96 -12.17 -4.83 1.53
C GLY A 96 -12.07 -6.00 0.54
N LYS A 97 -11.81 -5.78 -0.76
CA LYS A 97 -11.60 -6.91 -1.70
C LYS A 97 -10.19 -7.47 -1.52
N THR A 98 -10.09 -8.71 -1.02
CA THR A 98 -8.80 -9.37 -0.73
C THR A 98 -7.89 -9.49 -1.95
N ALA A 99 -8.43 -9.82 -3.14
CA ALA A 99 -7.58 -10.07 -4.33
C ALA A 99 -6.74 -8.87 -4.75
N LEU A 100 -7.37 -7.70 -4.98
CA LEU A 100 -6.64 -6.48 -5.32
C LEU A 100 -5.67 -6.09 -4.19
N LYS A 101 -6.08 -6.23 -2.92
CA LYS A 101 -5.18 -5.97 -1.78
C LYS A 101 -3.93 -6.84 -1.81
N LEU A 102 -4.02 -8.07 -2.29
CA LEU A 102 -2.89 -8.99 -2.40
C LEU A 102 -1.97 -8.66 -3.57
N GLU A 103 -2.52 -8.26 -4.71
CA GLU A 103 -1.74 -7.75 -5.85
C GLU A 103 -0.95 -6.49 -5.43
N TRP A 104 -1.60 -5.57 -4.73
CA TRP A 104 -0.90 -4.41 -4.18
C TRP A 104 0.10 -4.77 -3.09
N ALA A 105 -0.23 -5.71 -2.20
CA ALA A 105 0.72 -6.20 -1.21
C ALA A 105 1.96 -6.80 -1.91
N PHE A 106 1.79 -7.51 -3.02
CA PHE A 106 2.92 -7.97 -3.82
C PHE A 106 3.78 -6.79 -4.29
N SER A 107 3.18 -5.75 -4.90
CA SER A 107 3.91 -4.53 -5.33
C SER A 107 4.55 -3.74 -4.18
N LEU A 108 4.06 -3.90 -2.95
CA LEU A 108 4.70 -3.33 -1.76
C LEU A 108 5.98 -4.10 -1.41
N PHE A 109 5.94 -5.43 -1.50
CA PHE A 109 7.06 -6.34 -1.21
C PHE A 109 8.11 -6.42 -2.32
N ASP A 110 7.73 -6.29 -3.59
CA ASP A 110 8.64 -6.21 -4.73
C ASP A 110 9.26 -4.80 -4.78
N VAL A 111 10.43 -4.64 -4.13
CA VAL A 111 11.04 -3.33 -3.87
C VAL A 111 11.68 -2.77 -5.12
N ASP A 112 12.34 -3.63 -5.90
CA ASP A 112 13.02 -3.26 -7.13
C ASP A 112 12.12 -3.38 -8.38
N LYS A 113 10.87 -3.83 -8.22
CA LYS A 113 9.85 -3.98 -9.26
C LYS A 113 10.27 -4.95 -10.36
N ASN A 114 11.07 -5.97 -10.02
CA ASN A 114 11.54 -6.96 -10.99
C ASN A 114 10.52 -8.09 -11.26
N GLY A 115 9.36 -8.08 -10.58
CA GLY A 115 8.31 -9.09 -10.66
C GLY A 115 8.51 -10.29 -9.75
N TYR A 116 9.49 -10.24 -8.83
CA TYR A 116 9.79 -11.30 -7.88
C TYR A 116 10.20 -10.75 -6.52
N ILE A 117 9.67 -11.35 -5.46
CA ILE A 117 10.03 -11.02 -4.08
C ILE A 117 11.17 -11.91 -3.60
N THR A 118 12.21 -11.29 -3.05
CA THR A 118 13.33 -11.93 -2.38
C THR A 118 13.21 -11.84 -0.86
N LYS A 119 13.97 -12.69 -0.15
CA LYS A 119 14.00 -12.67 1.32
C LYS A 119 14.49 -11.33 1.89
N ALA A 120 15.40 -10.67 1.18
CA ALA A 120 15.91 -9.36 1.58
C ALA A 120 14.80 -8.31 1.56
N GLU A 121 13.96 -8.32 0.53
CA GLU A 121 12.84 -7.38 0.40
C GLU A 121 11.74 -7.66 1.41
N VAL A 122 11.47 -8.94 1.72
CA VAL A 122 10.58 -9.32 2.83
C VAL A 122 11.08 -8.75 4.15
N ARG A 123 12.38 -8.83 4.43
CA ARG A 123 12.98 -8.24 5.64
C ARG A 123 12.83 -6.72 5.68
N GLU A 124 13.08 -6.04 4.56
CA GLU A 124 12.95 -4.58 4.44
C GLU A 124 11.52 -4.12 4.77
N ILE A 125 10.51 -4.75 4.16
CA ILE A 125 9.11 -4.39 4.41
C ILE A 125 8.67 -4.79 5.82
N CYS A 126 9.06 -5.96 6.32
CA CYS A 126 8.76 -6.35 7.70
C CYS A 126 9.38 -5.38 8.73
N GLN A 127 10.58 -4.84 8.47
CA GLN A 127 11.19 -3.79 9.29
C GLN A 127 10.38 -2.51 9.27
N ALA A 128 9.91 -2.08 8.10
CA ALA A 128 9.05 -0.90 7.97
C ALA A 128 7.71 -1.08 8.70
N ILE A 129 7.06 -2.23 8.54
CA ILE A 129 5.80 -2.57 9.23
C ILE A 129 6.01 -2.65 10.74
N PHE A 130 7.10 -3.24 11.22
CA PHE A 130 7.38 -3.38 12.65
C PHE A 130 7.51 -2.01 13.34
N LYS A 131 8.09 -1.01 12.66
CA LYS A 131 8.17 0.37 13.14
C LYS A 131 6.82 1.08 13.26
N LEU A 132 5.78 0.59 12.58
CA LEU A 132 4.42 1.10 12.73
C LEU A 132 3.79 0.69 14.06
N ILE A 133 4.20 -0.45 14.61
CA ILE A 133 3.64 -0.99 15.85
C ILE A 133 4.08 -0.10 17.01
N PRO A 134 3.15 0.48 17.79
CA PRO A 134 3.48 1.27 18.98
C PRO A 134 4.43 0.51 19.92
N ARG A 135 5.41 1.21 20.50
CA ARG A 135 6.50 0.58 21.28
C ARG A 135 5.98 -0.22 22.49
N ASP A 136 4.91 0.25 23.12
CA ASP A 136 4.20 -0.44 24.20
C ASP A 136 3.58 -1.76 23.74
N LYS A 137 3.08 -1.81 22.50
CA LYS A 137 2.52 -3.02 21.87
C LYS A 137 3.57 -3.99 21.37
N GLN A 138 4.78 -3.53 21.04
CA GLN A 138 5.88 -4.42 20.63
C GLN A 138 6.26 -5.43 21.74
N ALA A 139 6.13 -5.05 23.02
CA ALA A 139 6.41 -5.93 24.15
C ALA A 139 5.36 -7.04 24.35
N GLU A 140 4.15 -6.86 23.80
CA GLU A 140 3.06 -7.85 23.85
C GLU A 140 3.13 -8.86 22.69
N LEU A 141 4.05 -8.69 21.73
CA LEU A 141 4.16 -9.55 20.55
C LEU A 141 4.68 -10.96 20.90
N PRO A 142 4.24 -12.00 20.16
CA PRO A 142 4.79 -13.35 20.27
C PRO A 142 6.32 -13.39 20.15
N SER A 143 6.98 -14.31 20.85
CA SER A 143 8.44 -14.40 20.90
C SER A 143 9.10 -14.71 19.56
N ASP A 144 8.35 -15.23 18.60
CA ASP A 144 8.71 -15.52 17.21
C ASP A 144 8.34 -14.39 16.23
N GLU A 145 7.79 -13.28 16.71
CA GLU A 145 7.39 -12.11 15.90
C GLU A 145 7.82 -10.76 16.51
N ASN A 146 8.40 -10.78 17.71
CA ASN A 146 8.77 -9.58 18.48
C ASN A 146 10.02 -8.84 17.97
N THR A 147 10.54 -9.24 16.81
CA THR A 147 11.61 -8.54 16.08
C THR A 147 11.30 -8.59 14.59
N PRO A 148 11.70 -7.59 13.80
CA PRO A 148 11.53 -7.60 12.35
C PRO A 148 12.09 -8.86 11.67
N GLU A 149 13.26 -9.32 12.10
CA GLU A 149 13.97 -10.45 11.49
C GLU A 149 13.18 -11.74 11.67
N LYS A 150 12.74 -12.04 12.89
CA LYS A 150 11.89 -13.21 13.15
C LYS A 150 10.55 -13.15 12.42
N ARG A 151 9.95 -11.96 12.32
CA ARG A 151 8.69 -11.76 11.58
C ARG A 151 8.89 -12.05 10.09
N ALA A 152 10.00 -11.57 9.52
CA ALA A 152 10.37 -11.82 8.13
C ALA A 152 10.71 -13.29 7.89
N ASP A 153 11.49 -13.92 8.76
CA ASP A 153 11.85 -15.34 8.65
C ASP A 153 10.60 -16.24 8.79
N LYS A 154 9.66 -15.90 9.69
CA LYS A 154 8.38 -16.58 9.83
C LYS A 154 7.53 -16.45 8.56
N LEU A 155 7.38 -15.23 8.04
CA LEU A 155 6.66 -14.99 6.79
C LEU A 155 7.30 -15.74 5.61
N TRP A 156 8.64 -15.71 5.49
CA TRP A 156 9.38 -16.41 4.44
C TRP A 156 9.19 -17.93 4.53
N SER A 157 9.16 -18.49 5.74
CA SER A 157 8.98 -19.94 5.95
C SER A 157 7.66 -20.47 5.41
N PHE A 158 6.62 -19.63 5.32
CA PHE A 158 5.31 -20.03 4.78
C PHE A 158 5.32 -20.28 3.27
N PHE A 159 6.31 -19.76 2.55
CA PHE A 159 6.47 -20.00 1.12
C PHE A 159 7.36 -21.22 0.82
N GLU A 160 7.94 -21.84 1.85
CA GLU A 160 8.80 -23.02 1.74
C GLU A 160 9.99 -22.83 0.76
N LYS A 161 10.50 -21.59 0.66
CA LYS A 161 11.61 -21.19 -0.21
C LYS A 161 12.95 -21.15 0.55
N GLY A 162 14.04 -21.53 -0.11
CA GLY A 162 15.41 -21.35 0.36
C GLY A 162 15.87 -19.88 0.34
N GLU A 163 17.01 -19.58 0.97
CA GLU A 163 17.50 -18.19 1.16
C GLU A 163 17.71 -17.39 -0.14
N ASN A 164 18.05 -18.07 -1.24
CA ASN A 164 18.37 -17.44 -2.53
C ASN A 164 17.26 -17.59 -3.57
N GLU A 165 16.12 -18.16 -3.19
CA GLU A 165 14.98 -18.30 -4.07
C GLU A 165 14.14 -17.01 -4.11
N ARG A 166 13.20 -16.96 -5.05
CA ARG A 166 12.30 -15.82 -5.25
C ARG A 166 10.86 -16.30 -5.33
N ILE A 167 9.94 -15.41 -4.98
CA ILE A 167 8.50 -15.65 -4.99
C ILE A 167 7.88 -14.82 -6.11
N ALA A 168 7.22 -15.48 -7.06
CA ALA A 168 6.44 -14.80 -8.08
C ALA A 168 5.07 -14.36 -7.55
N GLU A 169 4.42 -13.39 -8.21
CA GLU A 169 3.12 -12.83 -7.78
C GLU A 169 2.06 -13.90 -7.48
N GLY A 170 1.87 -14.87 -8.39
CA GLY A 170 0.91 -15.95 -8.18
C GLY A 170 1.23 -16.84 -6.97
N GLU A 171 2.52 -17.07 -6.68
CA GLU A 171 2.95 -17.83 -5.50
C GLU A 171 2.71 -17.02 -4.22
N PHE A 172 2.96 -15.72 -4.26
CA PHE A 172 2.70 -14.81 -3.13
C PHE A 172 1.21 -14.76 -2.79
N ILE A 173 0.37 -14.48 -3.78
CA ILE A 173 -1.09 -14.39 -3.60
C ILE A 173 -1.63 -15.71 -3.06
N LYS A 174 -1.20 -16.85 -3.62
CA LYS A 174 -1.61 -18.17 -3.15
C LYS A 174 -1.16 -18.43 -1.71
N GLY A 175 0.12 -18.24 -1.41
CA GLY A 175 0.68 -18.50 -0.08
C GLY A 175 0.03 -17.66 1.02
N VAL A 176 -0.22 -16.38 0.75
CA VAL A 176 -0.90 -15.48 1.69
C VAL A 176 -2.39 -15.81 1.84
N THR A 177 -3.07 -16.20 0.75
CA THR A 177 -4.51 -16.54 0.81
C THR A 177 -4.76 -17.85 1.56
N GLU A 178 -3.88 -18.83 1.39
CA GLU A 178 -3.99 -20.15 2.03
C GLU A 178 -3.53 -20.14 3.49
N ASN A 179 -2.74 -19.13 3.91
CA ASN A 179 -2.21 -19.02 5.27
C ASN A 179 -2.70 -17.75 5.99
N LYS A 180 -3.61 -17.92 6.95
CA LYS A 180 -4.17 -16.82 7.76
C LYS A 180 -3.13 -16.07 8.59
N ASP A 181 -2.05 -16.75 9.01
CA ASP A 181 -0.97 -16.10 9.74
C ASP A 181 -0.13 -15.24 8.81
N ALA A 182 0.16 -15.70 7.59
CA ALA A 182 0.84 -14.89 6.57
C ALA A 182 0.06 -13.59 6.28
N LEU A 183 -1.27 -13.69 6.13
CA LEU A 183 -2.15 -12.54 5.94
C LEU A 183 -2.06 -11.54 7.11
N ARG A 184 -2.07 -12.03 8.36
CA ARG A 184 -1.90 -11.17 9.55
C ARG A 184 -0.52 -10.53 9.61
N LEU A 185 0.53 -11.21 9.15
CA LEU A 185 1.88 -10.68 9.20
C LEU A 185 2.11 -9.52 8.21
N ILE A 186 1.46 -9.57 7.05
CA ILE A 186 1.55 -8.52 6.02
C ILE A 186 0.54 -7.38 6.20
N GLN A 187 -0.56 -7.62 6.93
CA GLN A 187 -1.55 -6.59 7.23
C GLN A 187 -1.17 -5.89 8.53
N TYR A 188 -0.99 -4.56 8.47
CA TYR A 188 -1.13 -3.71 9.64
C TYR A 188 -2.47 -2.98 9.54
N GLU A 189 -3.49 -3.51 10.21
CA GLU A 189 -4.69 -2.75 10.50
C GLU A 189 -4.41 -1.96 11.78
N PRO A 190 -4.27 -0.62 11.73
CA PRO A 190 -4.31 0.17 12.95
C PRO A 190 -5.62 -0.15 13.65
N VAL A 191 -5.55 -0.55 14.92
CA VAL A 191 -6.73 -0.67 15.75
C VAL A 191 -7.29 0.75 15.89
N MET A 192 -8.35 1.04 15.13
CA MET A 192 -9.15 2.26 15.32
C MET A 192 -9.90 2.22 16.65
#